data_AF-A0A1Z4VS96-F1
#
_entry.id   AF-A0A1Z4VS96-F1
#
_cell.length_a   1.000
_cell.length_b   1.000
_cell.length_c   1.000
_cell.angle_alpha   90.00
_cell.angle_beta   90.00
_cell.angle_gamma   90.00
#
_symmetry.space_group_name_H-M   'P 1'
#
loop_
_entity.id
_entity.type
_entity.pdbx_description
1 polymer ?
#
loop_
_entity_poly.entity_id
_entity_poly.type
_entity_poly.pdbx_seq_one_letter_code
_entity_poly.pdbx_strand_id
1 'polypeptide(L)' 'MVPFPQPIKLNGSTRFPPTAIHEWEASHGLDLPPLTGMVNVKQLAARYGVSVATIWRWAQKARKDAAA' A
#
# COMPACT_ATOMS: atom_id res chain seq x y z
N MET A 1 14.39 3.23 4.14
CA MET A 1 12.96 3.02 4.42
C MET A 1 12.26 2.87 3.08
N VAL A 2 11.50 1.80 2.88
CA VAL A 2 10.81 1.57 1.59
C VAL A 2 9.62 2.52 1.51
N PRO A 3 9.42 3.26 0.40
CA PRO A 3 8.26 4.15 0.24
C PRO A 3 6.97 3.33 0.13
N PHE A 4 5.83 3.94 0.46
CA PHE A 4 4.52 3.26 0.33
C PHE A 4 4.29 2.82 -1.12
N PRO A 5 3.88 1.56 -1.36
CA PRO A 5 3.82 1.01 -2.70
C PRO A 5 2.77 1.71 -3.56
N GLN A 6 3.09 1.88 -4.84
CA GLN A 6 2.18 2.47 -5.79
C GLN A 6 1.11 1.45 -6.21
N PRO A 7 -0.14 1.89 -6.35
CA PRO A 7 -1.17 1.02 -6.87
C PRO A 7 -1.03 0.83 -8.38
N ILE A 8 -1.45 -0.33 -8.86
CA ILE A 8 -1.54 -0.71 -10.26
C ILE A 8 -3.00 -0.80 -10.70
N LYS A 9 -3.25 -0.54 -11.99
CA LYS A 9 -4.59 -0.67 -12.58
C LYS A 9 -4.73 -2.06 -13.19
N LEU A 10 -5.66 -2.85 -12.65
CA LEU A 10 -5.98 -4.20 -13.12
C LEU A 10 -7.44 -4.23 -13.56
N ASN A 11 -7.70 -4.45 -14.85
CA ASN A 11 -9.06 -4.55 -15.42
C ASN A 11 -9.98 -3.39 -14.98
N GLY A 12 -9.50 -2.15 -15.08
CA GLY A 12 -10.26 -0.95 -14.67
C GLY A 12 -10.29 -0.70 -13.15
N SER A 13 -9.72 -1.60 -12.36
CA SER A 13 -9.77 -1.59 -10.90
C SER A 13 -8.38 -1.32 -10.30
N THR A 14 -8.29 -0.40 -9.35
CA THR A 14 -7.00 -0.07 -8.71
C THR A 14 -6.68 -1.06 -7.59
N ARG A 15 -5.46 -1.62 -7.60
CA ARG A 15 -5.00 -2.65 -6.65
C ARG A 15 -3.56 -2.40 -6.21
N PHE A 16 -3.21 -2.86 -5.02
CA PHE A 16 -1.84 -2.84 -4.52
C PHE A 16 -1.23 -4.25 -4.60
N PRO A 17 0.03 -4.38 -5.07
CA PRO A 17 0.74 -5.65 -5.06
C PRO A 17 0.97 -6.11 -3.62
N PRO A 18 0.61 -7.36 -3.25
CA PRO A 18 0.76 -7.85 -1.89
C PRO A 18 2.22 -7.94 -1.45
N THR A 19 3.12 -8.29 -2.37
CA THR A 19 4.57 -8.36 -2.12
C THR A 19 5.13 -6.99 -1.76
N ALA A 20 4.80 -5.95 -2.53
CA ALA A 20 5.27 -4.59 -2.28
C ALA A 20 4.69 -4.01 -0.97
N ILE A 21 3.47 -4.38 -0.60
CA ILE A 21 2.91 -4.04 0.72
C ILE A 21 3.71 -4.71 1.82
N HIS A 22 4.03 -6.00 1.69
CA HIS A 22 4.77 -6.74 2.70
C HIS A 22 6.20 -6.20 2.89
N GLU A 23 6.89 -5.83 1.81
CA GLU A 23 8.20 -5.17 1.90
C GLU A 23 8.13 -3.83 2.63
N TRP A 24 7.08 -3.04 2.37
CA TRP A 24 6.82 -1.80 3.08
C TRP A 24 6.56 -2.05 4.57
N GLU A 25 5.70 -3.02 4.90
CA GLU A 25 5.38 -3.44 6.28
C GLU A 25 6.66 -3.86 7.03
N ALA A 26 7.48 -4.74 6.43
CA ALA A 26 8.74 -5.20 7.00
C ALA A 26 9.72 -4.02 7.24
N SER A 27 9.79 -3.06 6.32
CA SER A 27 10.63 -1.87 6.49
C SER A 27 10.15 -0.92 7.60
N HIS A 28 8.89 -1.04 8.03
CA HIS A 28 8.30 -0.29 9.15
C HIS A 28 8.32 -1.11 10.46
N GLY A 29 8.94 -2.29 10.46
CA GLY A 29 8.99 -3.18 11.62
C GLY A 29 7.64 -3.86 11.91
N LEU A 30 6.73 -3.89 10.94
CA LEU A 30 5.46 -4.60 11.07
C LEU A 30 5.65 -6.07 10.68
N ASP A 31 5.46 -6.95 11.66
CA ASP A 31 5.44 -8.41 11.45
C ASP A 31 3.99 -8.88 11.27
N LEU A 32 3.45 -8.64 10.07
CA LEU A 32 2.08 -8.98 9.71
C LEU A 32 2.04 -10.15 8.73
N PRO A 33 1.04 -11.04 8.81
CA PRO A 33 0.92 -12.15 7.89
C PRO A 33 0.76 -11.63 6.45
N PRO A 34 1.43 -12.26 5.47
CA PRO A 34 1.43 -11.79 4.09
C PRO A 34 0.02 -11.75 3.52
N LEU A 35 -0.25 -10.71 2.73
CA LEU A 35 -1.53 -10.55 2.05
C LEU A 35 -1.66 -11.56 0.90
N THR A 36 -2.79 -12.24 0.81
CA THR A 36 -3.07 -13.18 -0.27
C THR A 36 -3.72 -12.47 -1.45
N GLY A 37 -3.02 -12.43 -2.58
CA GLY A 37 -3.52 -11.85 -3.82
C GLY A 37 -3.53 -10.31 -3.82
N MET A 38 -3.99 -9.75 -4.93
CA MET A 38 -4.04 -8.30 -5.15
C MET A 38 -5.04 -7.63 -4.20
N VAL A 39 -4.58 -6.66 -3.42
CA VAL A 39 -5.43 -6.01 -2.40
C VAL A 39 -6.00 -4.69 -2.88
N ASN A 40 -7.25 -4.42 -2.50
CA ASN A 40 -7.90 -3.15 -2.76
C ASN A 40 -7.67 -2.17 -1.59
N VAL A 41 -7.93 -0.89 -1.83
CA VAL A 41 -7.69 0.17 -0.83
C VAL A 41 -8.52 0.02 0.44
N LYS A 42 -9.73 -0.57 0.36
CA LYS A 42 -10.58 -0.80 1.54
C LYS A 42 -10.00 -1.88 2.45
N GLN A 43 -9.40 -2.91 1.87
CA GLN A 43 -8.69 -3.95 2.63
C GLN A 43 -7.49 -3.38 3.38
N LEU A 44 -6.70 -2.51 2.74
CA LEU A 44 -5.57 -1.83 3.39
C LEU A 44 -6.04 -0.89 4.50
N ALA A 45 -7.09 -0.09 4.24
CA ALA A 45 -7.68 0.78 5.24
C ALA A 45 -8.13 0.01 6.49
N ALA A 46 -8.83 -1.12 6.29
CA ALA A 46 -9.24 -2.00 7.38
C ALA A 46 -8.04 -2.62 8.12
N ARG A 47 -7.03 -3.10 7.39
CA ARG A 47 -5.83 -3.74 7.95
C ARG A 47 -5.05 -2.80 8.88
N TYR A 48 -4.93 -1.53 8.51
CA TYR A 48 -4.18 -0.55 9.31
C TYR A 48 -5.07 0.29 10.25
N GLY A 49 -6.38 0.07 10.27
CA GLY A 49 -7.31 0.85 11.09
C GLY A 49 -7.40 2.33 10.71
N VAL A 50 -7.16 2.67 9.44
CA VAL A 50 -7.14 4.05 8.94
C VAL A 50 -8.20 4.30 7.88
N SER A 51 -8.47 5.56 7.57
CA SER A 51 -9.37 5.92 6.47
C SER A 51 -8.76 5.57 5.10
N VAL A 52 -9.61 5.30 4.10
CA VAL A 52 -9.18 5.13 2.70
C VAL A 52 -8.41 6.35 2.19
N ALA A 53 -8.80 7.56 2.60
CA ALA A 53 -8.11 8.79 2.22
C ALA A 53 -6.67 8.83 2.75
N THR A 54 -6.42 8.26 3.93
CA THR A 54 -5.08 8.15 4.51
C THR A 54 -4.16 7.29 3.64
N ILE A 55 -4.65 6.14 3.16
CA ILE A 55 -3.88 5.26 2.24
C ILE A 55 -3.50 6.00 0.96
N TRP A 56 -4.43 6.76 0.37
CA TRP A 56 -4.14 7.55 -0.83
C TRP A 56 -3.12 8.65 -0.58
N ARG A 57 -3.16 9.31 0.58
CA ARG A 57 -2.14 10.31 0.95
C ARG A 57 -0.75 9.68 1.07
N TRP A 58 -0.63 8.47 1.63
CA TRP A 58 0.64 7.75 1.70
C TRP A 58 1.17 7.42 0.29
N ALA A 59 0.32 6.87 -0.58
CA ALA A 59 0.69 6.59 -1.97
C ALA A 59 1.11 7.86 -2.73
N GLN A 60 0.35 8.96 -2.58
CA GLN A 60 0.67 10.23 -3.23
C GLN A 60 1.98 10.83 -2.69
N LYS A 61 2.21 10.77 -1.37
CA LYS A 61 3.45 11.23 -0.76
C LYS A 61 4.65 10.43 -1.27
N ALA A 62 4.55 9.10 -1.26
CA ALA A 62 5.59 8.22 -1.81
C ALA A 62 5.92 8.53 -3.27
N ARG A 63 4.90 8.79 -4.10
CA ARG A 63 5.10 9.18 -5.51
C ARG A 63 5.80 10.53 -5.63
N LYS A 64 5.44 11.50 -4.79
CA LYS A 64 6.05 12.83 -4.77
C LYS A 64 7.50 12.75 -4.33
N ASP A 65 7.79 11.99 -3.28
CA ASP A 65 9.13 11.83 -2.73
C ASP A 65 10.06 11.08 -3.71
N ALA A 66 9.53 10.20 -4.56
CA ALA A 66 10.31 9.53 -5.62
C ALA A 66 10.56 10.41 -6.86
N ALA A 67 9.83 11.52 -7.00
CA ALA A 67 9.94 12.46 -8.12
C ALA A 67 10.74 13.73 -7.78
N ALA A 68 11.19 13.84 -6.52
CA ALA A 68 11.99 14.95 -5.98
C ALA A 68 13.45 14.51 -5.83
#